data_AF-F4GL66-F1
#
_entry.id   AF-F4GL66-F1
#
_cell.length_a   1.000
_cell.length_b   1.000
_cell.length_c   1.000
_cell.angle_alpha   90.00
_cell.angle_beta   90.00
_cell.angle_gamma   90.00
#
_symmetry.space_group_name_H-M   'P 1'
#
loop_
_entity.id
_entity.type
_entity.pdbx_description
1 polymer ?
#
loop_
_entity_poly.entity_id
_entity_poly.type
_entity_poly.pdbx_seq_one_letter_code
_entity_poly.pdbx_strand_id
1 'polypeptide(L)'
;MSQDKPVRTGQKKSDGYIMPVVVRAREYYLYDRHGVRYLDFYQNNGRAILGHRPMGMQRALKSTISRGLVAEYPSVFQERLEKLIAHVIPSHPFVRVYPDERTLEDALRRMTGETALSPADPAFGSIGKGTLLAYWRPYLGSCGEESAILLPILPFPGSFTPKVVCVKDEKLAALAPPSGLCSPLLLDLLVKAVAVLRKAQEKEPLAWEDPFDGAFGKPRGPYVDTGLDEAAYARFRSEVLDVRVVLPPVPSEPVIIPSALNHGDVVALASIALKYRR
;
A
#
# COMPACT_ATOMS: atom_id res chain seq x y z
N MET A 1 -39.82 22.75 1.08
CA MET A 1 -38.70 23.13 1.98
C MET A 1 -38.28 21.88 2.73
N SER A 2 -37.35 21.11 2.16
CA SER A 2 -36.82 19.89 2.79
C SER A 2 -35.60 20.30 3.61
N GLN A 3 -35.70 20.18 4.94
CA GLN A 3 -34.58 20.47 5.84
C GLN A 3 -33.57 19.33 5.77
N ASP A 4 -32.43 19.63 5.18
CA ASP A 4 -31.24 18.78 5.22
C ASP A 4 -30.77 18.65 6.68
N LYS A 5 -30.84 17.45 7.23
CA LYS A 5 -30.30 17.18 8.57
C LYS A 5 -28.77 17.08 8.43
N PRO A 6 -27.99 17.86 9.19
CA PRO A 6 -26.54 17.76 9.14
C PRO A 6 -26.11 16.35 9.55
N VAL A 7 -25.31 15.71 8.70
CA VAL A 7 -24.68 14.42 8.99
C VAL A 7 -23.78 14.62 10.20
N ARG A 8 -24.19 14.10 11.37
CA ARG A 8 -23.38 14.12 12.59
C ARG A 8 -22.16 13.22 12.39
N THR A 9 -21.06 13.79 11.93
CA THR A 9 -19.73 13.27 12.24
C THR A 9 -19.56 13.44 13.76
N GLY A 10 -19.41 12.33 14.49
CA GLY A 10 -19.32 12.33 15.97
C GLY A 10 -18.05 12.97 16.54
N GLN A 11 -17.20 13.54 15.69
CA GLN A 11 -15.97 14.24 16.09
C GLN A 11 -16.21 15.75 16.14
N LYS A 12 -15.92 16.34 17.30
CA LYS A 12 -15.50 17.75 17.33
C LYS A 12 -14.19 17.82 16.52
N LYS A 13 -14.07 18.76 15.59
CA LYS A 13 -12.85 19.06 14.81
C LYS A 13 -11.61 19.44 15.66
N SER A 14 -11.67 19.29 16.99
CA SER A 14 -10.69 19.78 17.97
C SER A 14 -9.52 18.83 18.23
N ASP A 15 -9.61 17.57 17.82
CA ASP A 15 -8.49 16.66 17.91
C ASP A 15 -7.75 16.83 16.59
N GLY A 16 -6.54 17.41 16.55
CA GLY A 16 -5.76 17.71 15.34
C GLY A 16 -5.40 16.50 14.45
N TYR A 17 -6.11 15.39 14.61
CA TYR A 17 -6.06 14.17 13.83
C TYR A 17 -7.07 14.27 12.67
N ILE A 18 -6.57 14.16 11.44
CA ILE A 18 -7.31 14.44 10.20
C ILE A 18 -8.23 13.26 9.78
N MET A 19 -8.42 12.28 10.68
CA MET A 19 -9.12 11.02 10.45
C MET A 19 -10.01 10.66 11.65
N PRO A 20 -11.04 9.82 11.47
CA PRO A 20 -11.78 9.26 12.59
C PRO A 20 -10.90 8.38 13.47
N VAL A 21 -11.20 8.34 14.78
CA VAL A 21 -10.60 7.33 15.68
C VAL A 21 -11.19 5.96 15.31
N VAL A 22 -10.40 5.18 14.56
CA VAL A 22 -10.79 3.86 14.07
C VAL A 22 -10.68 2.83 15.20
N VAL A 23 -11.76 2.09 15.43
CA VAL A 23 -11.80 0.98 16.42
C VAL A 23 -11.93 -0.39 15.76
N ARG A 24 -12.27 -0.43 14.47
CA ARG A 24 -12.38 -1.66 13.69
C ARG A 24 -12.14 -1.38 12.21
N ALA A 25 -11.53 -2.33 11.53
CA ALA A 25 -11.38 -2.33 10.09
C ALA A 25 -11.81 -3.69 9.51
N ARG A 26 -12.47 -3.69 8.34
CA ARG A 26 -12.96 -4.90 7.68
C ARG A 26 -13.11 -4.66 6.18
N GLU A 27 -12.62 -5.59 5.35
CA GLU A 27 -12.53 -5.39 3.90
C GLU A 27 -11.90 -4.02 3.61
N TYR A 28 -12.57 -3.17 2.84
CA TYR A 28 -12.12 -1.81 2.51
C TYR A 28 -12.81 -0.73 3.37
N TYR A 29 -13.32 -1.10 4.55
CA TYR A 29 -14.05 -0.19 5.43
C TYR A 29 -13.38 -0.02 6.79
N LEU A 30 -13.41 1.22 7.28
CA LEU A 30 -13.03 1.63 8.63
C LEU A 30 -14.28 1.95 9.44
N TYR A 31 -14.27 1.64 10.73
CA TYR A 31 -15.36 1.90 11.65
C TYR A 31 -14.83 2.71 12.83
N ASP A 32 -15.46 3.85 13.09
CA ASP A 32 -15.10 4.69 14.22
C ASP A 32 -15.74 4.20 15.53
N ARG A 33 -15.38 4.84 16.65
CA ARG A 33 -15.93 4.55 17.98
C ARG A 33 -17.45 4.73 18.11
N HIS A 34 -18.09 5.42 17.15
CA HIS A 34 -19.53 5.65 17.08
C HIS A 34 -20.23 4.67 16.12
N GLY A 35 -19.49 3.75 15.51
CA GLY A 35 -20.00 2.79 14.53
C GLY A 35 -20.20 3.37 13.13
N VAL A 36 -19.73 4.60 12.87
CA VAL A 36 -19.78 5.20 11.53
C VAL A 36 -18.81 4.45 10.63
N ARG A 37 -19.31 4.03 9.48
CA ARG A 37 -18.56 3.33 8.43
C ARG A 37 -17.96 4.34 7.45
N TYR A 38 -16.66 4.21 7.20
CA TYR A 38 -15.91 4.96 6.21
C TYR A 38 -15.35 4.01 5.14
N LEU A 39 -15.42 4.41 3.88
CA LEU A 39 -14.78 3.69 2.77
C LEU A 39 -13.31 4.14 2.67
N ASP A 40 -12.38 3.20 2.64
CA ASP A 40 -10.95 3.46 2.74
C ASP A 40 -10.26 3.45 1.38
N PHE A 41 -9.98 4.65 0.86
CA PHE A 41 -9.15 4.86 -0.33
C PHE A 41 -7.68 5.10 0.02
N TYR A 42 -7.30 5.14 1.29
CA TYR A 42 -5.90 5.23 1.71
C TYR A 42 -5.26 3.84 1.75
N GLN A 43 -5.97 2.85 2.32
CA GLN A 43 -5.54 1.46 2.44
C GLN A 43 -4.11 1.30 2.97
N ASN A 44 -3.71 2.17 3.90
CA ASN A 44 -2.36 2.24 4.47
C ASN A 44 -1.27 2.29 3.37
N ASN A 45 -1.43 3.20 2.41
CA ASN A 45 -0.57 3.39 1.24
C ASN A 45 -0.35 2.09 0.42
N GLY A 46 -1.36 1.22 0.36
CA GLY A 46 -1.36 -0.04 -0.39
C GLY A 46 -1.03 -1.28 0.46
N ARG A 47 -0.66 -1.10 1.73
CA ARG A 47 -0.43 -2.23 2.65
C ARG A 47 -1.72 -2.99 3.01
N ALA A 48 -2.88 -2.39 2.77
CA ALA A 48 -4.19 -3.02 2.90
C ALA A 48 -4.90 -3.20 1.54
N ILE A 49 -4.15 -3.33 0.43
CA ILE A 49 -4.70 -3.52 -0.94
C ILE A 49 -5.59 -4.78 -1.08
N LEU A 50 -5.42 -5.76 -0.19
CA LEU A 50 -6.26 -6.97 -0.09
C LEU A 50 -7.38 -6.82 0.95
N GLY A 51 -7.68 -5.59 1.35
CA GLY A 51 -8.50 -5.25 2.50
C GLY A 51 -7.78 -5.41 3.85
N HIS A 52 -8.41 -4.90 4.90
CA HIS A 52 -7.90 -4.88 6.28
C HIS A 52 -7.86 -6.25 6.96
N ARG A 53 -8.53 -7.26 6.39
CA ARG A 53 -8.54 -8.64 6.93
C ARG A 53 -8.43 -9.66 5.78
N PRO A 54 -7.25 -9.79 5.16
CA PRO A 54 -7.07 -10.76 4.09
C PRO A 54 -7.33 -12.19 4.59
N MET A 55 -7.89 -13.03 3.72
CA MET A 55 -8.27 -14.39 4.07
C MET A 55 -7.08 -15.20 4.59
N GLY A 56 -7.29 -15.98 5.65
CA GLY A 56 -6.29 -16.89 6.21
C GLY A 56 -5.22 -16.25 7.11
N MET A 57 -5.07 -14.92 7.09
CA MET A 57 -4.02 -14.21 7.87
C MET A 57 -4.12 -14.45 9.37
N GLN A 58 -5.31 -14.34 9.95
CA GLN A 58 -5.51 -14.59 11.38
C GLN A 58 -5.21 -16.03 11.79
N ARG A 59 -5.49 -16.99 10.91
CA ARG A 59 -5.18 -18.40 11.16
C ARG A 59 -3.67 -18.62 11.16
N ALA A 60 -2.96 -18.04 10.19
CA ALA A 60 -1.51 -18.10 10.11
C ALA A 60 -0.86 -17.46 11.35
N LEU A 61 -1.32 -16.27 11.75
CA LEU A 61 -0.87 -15.58 12.96
C LEU A 61 -0.97 -16.48 14.20
N LYS A 62 -2.17 -17.01 14.47
CA LYS A 62 -2.41 -17.89 15.63
C LYS A 62 -1.55 -19.15 15.59
N SER A 63 -1.42 -19.77 14.42
CA SER A 63 -0.65 -21.01 14.23
C SER A 63 0.86 -20.82 14.37
N THR A 64 1.38 -19.65 14.02
CA THR A 64 2.81 -19.36 14.14
C THR A 64 3.17 -18.93 15.56
N ILE A 65 2.29 -18.16 16.22
CA ILE A 65 2.42 -17.86 17.65
C ILE A 65 2.34 -19.13 18.52
N SER A 66 1.41 -20.04 18.23
CA SER A 66 1.27 -21.28 19.02
C SER A 66 2.51 -22.19 18.97
N ARG A 67 3.39 -21.99 17.99
CA ARG A 67 4.68 -22.68 17.86
C ARG A 67 5.85 -21.93 18.51
N GLY A 68 5.61 -20.77 19.13
CA GLY A 68 6.64 -19.93 19.75
C GLY A 68 7.53 -19.18 18.74
N LEU A 69 7.14 -19.13 17.46
CA LEU A 69 7.95 -18.59 16.37
C LEU A 69 7.82 -17.06 16.25
N VAL A 70 8.20 -16.34 17.30
CA VAL A 70 8.08 -14.87 17.40
C VAL A 70 9.46 -14.19 17.37
N ALA A 71 10.45 -14.76 18.06
CA ALA A 71 11.81 -14.22 18.12
C ALA A 71 12.58 -14.38 16.81
N GLU A 72 13.55 -13.51 16.57
CA GLU A 72 14.35 -13.37 15.34
C GLU A 72 15.41 -14.48 15.19
N TYR A 73 14.96 -15.73 15.18
CA TYR A 73 15.80 -16.87 14.88
C TYR A 73 15.70 -17.27 13.40
N PRO A 74 16.76 -17.88 12.84
CA PRO A 74 16.72 -18.46 11.51
C PRO A 74 15.49 -19.35 11.32
N SER A 75 14.80 -19.20 10.18
CA SER A 75 13.62 -20.01 9.87
C SER A 75 13.44 -20.24 8.38
N VAL A 76 12.71 -21.28 8.04
CA VAL A 76 12.36 -21.63 6.65
C VAL A 76 11.52 -20.56 5.94
N PHE A 77 10.96 -19.60 6.67
CA PHE A 77 10.06 -18.60 6.08
C PHE A 77 10.80 -17.54 5.28
N GLN A 78 12.07 -17.28 5.58
CA GLN A 78 12.86 -16.30 4.83
C GLN A 78 13.07 -16.78 3.39
N GLU A 79 13.60 -18.00 3.21
CA GLU A 79 13.80 -18.59 1.88
C GLU A 79 12.47 -18.74 1.11
N ARG A 80 11.38 -19.09 1.81
CA ARG A 80 10.05 -19.16 1.20
C ARG A 80 9.57 -17.80 0.70
N LEU A 81 9.81 -16.73 1.46
CA LEU A 81 9.45 -15.36 1.06
C LEU A 81 10.27 -14.92 -0.13
N GLU A 82 11.60 -15.07 -0.07
CA GLU A 82 12.52 -14.70 -1.16
C GLU A 82 12.13 -15.40 -2.47
N LYS A 83 11.92 -16.73 -2.44
CA LYS A 83 11.46 -17.49 -3.61
C LYS A 83 10.12 -17.00 -4.12
N LEU A 84 9.15 -16.77 -3.23
CA LEU A 84 7.82 -16.33 -3.63
C LEU A 84 7.85 -14.94 -4.29
N ILE A 85 8.62 -14.00 -3.72
CA ILE A 85 8.79 -12.66 -4.28
C ILE A 85 9.46 -12.72 -5.66
N ALA A 86 10.50 -13.53 -5.83
CA ALA A 86 11.17 -13.71 -7.13
C ALA A 86 10.20 -14.26 -8.20
N HIS A 87 9.18 -15.02 -7.83
CA HIS A 87 8.13 -15.46 -8.75
C HIS A 87 7.10 -14.36 -9.06
N VAL A 88 6.80 -13.48 -8.11
CA VAL A 88 5.86 -12.36 -8.29
C VAL A 88 6.50 -11.22 -9.08
N ILE A 89 7.81 -11.01 -8.93
CA ILE A 89 8.59 -9.94 -9.55
C ILE A 89 9.78 -10.57 -10.31
N PRO A 90 9.53 -11.30 -11.41
CA PRO A 90 10.57 -12.05 -12.12
C PRO A 90 11.65 -11.17 -12.75
N SER A 91 11.35 -9.89 -12.98
CA SER A 91 12.31 -8.90 -13.49
C SER A 91 13.40 -8.53 -12.47
N HIS A 92 13.20 -8.81 -11.18
CA HIS A 92 14.14 -8.51 -10.09
C HIS A 92 14.35 -9.73 -9.19
N PRO A 93 15.02 -10.78 -9.70
CA PRO A 93 15.03 -12.10 -9.06
C PRO A 93 15.89 -12.16 -7.79
N PHE A 94 16.79 -11.20 -7.58
CA PHE A 94 17.68 -11.20 -6.42
C PHE A 94 17.02 -10.50 -5.23
N VAL A 95 16.40 -11.31 -4.37
CA VAL A 95 15.63 -10.80 -3.22
C VAL A 95 16.50 -10.78 -1.95
N ARG A 96 16.35 -9.71 -1.17
CA ARG A 96 16.87 -9.58 0.20
C ARG A 96 15.76 -9.13 1.15
N VAL A 97 15.86 -9.54 2.40
CA VAL A 97 14.91 -9.20 3.46
C VAL A 97 15.66 -8.62 4.65
N TYR A 98 15.26 -7.43 5.09
CA TYR A 98 15.86 -6.71 6.21
C TYR A 98 14.82 -6.47 7.32
N PRO A 99 15.19 -6.55 8.60
CA PRO A 99 14.21 -6.47 9.70
C PRO A 99 13.55 -5.10 9.82
N ASP A 100 14.26 -4.02 9.48
CA ASP A 100 13.81 -2.65 9.72
C ASP A 100 14.30 -1.67 8.64
N GLU A 101 13.86 -0.41 8.76
CA GLU A 101 14.23 0.66 7.82
C GLU A 101 15.72 0.97 7.85
N ARG A 102 16.35 0.94 9.03
CA ARG A 102 17.77 1.26 9.18
C ARG A 102 18.65 0.27 8.44
N THR A 103 18.38 -1.02 8.61
CA THR A 103 19.12 -2.10 7.93
C THR A 103 18.87 -2.11 6.42
N LEU A 104 17.67 -1.74 5.98
CA LEU A 104 17.37 -1.45 4.57
C LEU A 104 18.23 -0.29 4.05
N GLU A 105 18.25 0.85 4.73
CA GLU A 105 19.03 2.02 4.33
C GLU A 105 20.53 1.69 4.22
N ASP A 106 21.09 0.96 5.20
CA ASP A 106 22.48 0.51 5.17
C ASP A 106 22.76 -0.40 3.96
N ALA A 107 21.84 -1.30 3.62
CA ALA A 107 21.95 -2.16 2.44
C ALA A 107 21.88 -1.35 1.13
N LEU A 108 20.94 -0.41 1.03
CA LEU A 108 20.83 0.50 -0.11
C LEU A 108 22.11 1.33 -0.28
N ARG A 109 22.69 1.85 0.80
CA ARG A 109 23.96 2.61 0.77
C ARG A 109 25.11 1.78 0.22
N ARG A 110 25.20 0.49 0.57
CA ARG A 110 26.25 -0.39 0.03
C ARG A 110 26.10 -0.67 -1.46
N MET A 111 24.87 -0.77 -1.94
CA MET A 111 24.60 -0.99 -3.35
C MET A 111 24.75 0.27 -4.20
N THR A 112 24.41 1.44 -3.64
CA THR A 112 24.20 2.67 -4.42
C THR A 112 25.15 3.82 -4.07
N GLY A 113 25.92 3.70 -3.00
CA GLY A 113 26.74 4.78 -2.43
C GLY A 113 25.99 5.61 -1.38
N GLU A 114 26.58 6.72 -0.93
CA GLU A 114 26.04 7.56 0.16
C GLU A 114 24.96 8.56 -0.28
N THR A 115 24.51 8.51 -1.53
CA THR A 115 23.50 9.44 -2.06
C THR A 115 22.15 9.19 -1.39
N ALA A 116 21.49 10.26 -0.94
CA ALA A 116 20.10 10.16 -0.50
C ALA A 116 19.20 9.77 -1.69
N LEU A 117 18.54 8.61 -1.60
CA LEU A 117 17.66 8.10 -2.64
C LEU A 117 16.21 8.24 -2.21
N SER A 118 15.41 8.91 -3.04
CA SER A 118 13.95 8.83 -2.97
C SER A 118 13.48 7.81 -4.02
N PRO A 119 12.79 6.73 -3.63
CA PRO A 119 12.24 5.79 -4.59
C PRO A 119 11.26 6.50 -5.52
N ALA A 120 11.37 6.27 -6.84
CA ALA A 120 10.33 6.68 -7.77
C ALA A 120 9.07 5.83 -7.53
N ASP A 121 7.89 6.46 -7.54
CA ASP A 121 6.63 5.76 -7.33
C ASP A 121 5.86 5.61 -8.66
N PRO A 122 5.67 4.38 -9.17
CA PRO A 122 4.99 4.13 -10.44
C PRO A 122 3.49 4.48 -10.41
N ALA A 123 2.91 4.78 -9.24
CA ALA A 123 1.54 5.28 -9.15
C ALA A 123 1.38 6.68 -9.76
N PHE A 124 2.43 7.50 -9.76
CA PHE A 124 2.38 8.91 -10.20
C PHE A 124 2.93 9.15 -11.62
N GLY A 125 3.45 8.13 -12.30
CA GLY A 125 4.13 8.39 -13.56
C GLY A 125 4.85 7.19 -14.15
N SER A 126 5.25 7.32 -15.42
CA SER A 126 6.25 6.40 -15.98
C SER A 126 7.57 6.59 -15.26
N ILE A 127 8.27 5.49 -15.02
CA ILE A 127 9.59 5.53 -14.42
C ILE A 127 10.60 5.65 -15.56
N GLY A 128 11.47 6.67 -15.48
CA GLY A 128 12.44 6.96 -16.52
C GLY A 128 13.52 5.88 -16.62
N LYS A 129 14.07 5.68 -17.83
CA LYS A 129 15.27 4.84 -18.03
C LYS A 129 16.42 5.39 -17.18
N GLY A 130 17.11 4.50 -16.47
CA GLY A 130 18.21 4.88 -15.57
C GLY A 130 17.78 5.23 -14.16
N THR A 131 16.49 5.09 -13.82
CA THR A 131 16.04 5.16 -12.42
C THR A 131 16.75 4.09 -11.60
N LEU A 132 17.38 4.46 -10.50
CA LEU A 132 18.10 3.50 -9.67
C LEU A 132 17.17 2.72 -8.75
N LEU A 133 16.25 3.43 -8.08
CA LEU A 133 15.39 2.93 -7.03
C LEU A 133 13.93 3.31 -7.30
N ALA A 134 13.03 2.35 -7.21
CA ALA A 134 11.59 2.58 -7.33
C ALA A 134 10.77 1.71 -6.38
N TYR A 135 9.54 2.10 -6.11
CA TYR A 135 8.57 1.19 -5.49
C TYR A 135 8.04 0.19 -6.52
N TRP A 136 7.74 -1.02 -6.06
CA TRP A 136 6.86 -1.94 -6.78
C TRP A 136 5.49 -1.94 -6.12
N ARG A 137 4.45 -1.70 -6.92
CA ARG A 137 3.06 -1.66 -6.45
C ARG A 137 2.26 -2.75 -7.14
N PRO A 138 1.44 -3.53 -6.40
CA PRO A 138 0.58 -4.53 -7.01
C PRO A 138 -0.34 -3.93 -8.07
N TYR A 139 -0.70 -4.72 -9.10
CA TYR A 139 -1.62 -4.35 -10.19
C TYR A 139 -1.13 -3.29 -11.20
N LEU A 140 0.16 -2.90 -11.16
CA LEU A 140 0.76 -2.01 -12.17
C LEU A 140 1.49 -2.73 -13.31
N GLY A 141 1.41 -4.06 -13.39
CA GLY A 141 2.10 -4.85 -14.41
C GLY A 141 3.62 -4.67 -14.34
N SER A 142 4.24 -4.32 -15.46
CA SER A 142 5.69 -4.11 -15.61
C SER A 142 6.17 -2.69 -15.26
N CYS A 143 5.34 -1.84 -14.64
CA CYS A 143 5.79 -0.51 -14.24
C CYS A 143 6.90 -0.61 -13.18
N GLY A 144 8.01 0.12 -13.41
CA GLY A 144 9.16 0.13 -12.50
C GLY A 144 10.22 -0.92 -12.84
N GLU A 145 9.98 -1.77 -13.83
CA GLU A 145 10.99 -2.72 -14.32
C GLU A 145 12.22 -2.04 -14.93
N GLU A 146 12.12 -0.76 -15.29
CA GLU A 146 13.25 0.04 -15.74
C GLU A 146 14.25 0.34 -14.62
N SER A 147 13.84 0.20 -13.35
CA SER A 147 14.71 0.44 -12.21
C SER A 147 15.73 -0.69 -11.98
N ALA A 148 16.80 -0.40 -11.25
CA ALA A 148 17.77 -1.43 -10.84
C ALA A 148 17.34 -2.12 -9.54
N ILE A 149 16.64 -1.40 -8.67
CA ILE A 149 16.20 -1.83 -7.35
C ILE A 149 14.71 -1.49 -7.18
N LEU A 150 13.93 -2.49 -6.77
CA LEU A 150 12.54 -2.35 -6.39
C LEU A 150 12.34 -2.54 -4.88
N LEU A 151 11.56 -1.65 -4.28
CA LEU A 151 11.02 -1.77 -2.93
C LEU A 151 9.53 -2.12 -3.02
N PRO A 152 9.15 -3.40 -2.90
CA PRO A 152 7.75 -3.78 -3.03
C PRO A 152 6.92 -3.35 -1.81
N ILE A 153 5.78 -2.72 -2.09
CA ILE A 153 4.76 -2.41 -1.11
C ILE A 153 3.84 -3.63 -0.97
N LEU A 154 4.18 -4.51 -0.03
CA LEU A 154 3.48 -5.77 0.20
C LEU A 154 2.21 -5.57 1.05
N PRO A 155 1.17 -6.40 0.85
CA PRO A 155 -0.13 -6.25 1.51
C PRO A 155 -0.12 -6.77 2.95
N PHE A 156 0.68 -6.11 3.79
CA PHE A 156 0.70 -6.34 5.21
C PHE A 156 0.61 -5.00 5.96
N PRO A 157 -0.48 -4.76 6.71
CA PRO A 157 -0.69 -3.50 7.39
C PRO A 157 0.30 -3.34 8.56
N GLY A 158 1.00 -2.20 8.58
CA GLY A 158 1.93 -1.82 9.65
C GLY A 158 3.31 -1.45 9.16
N SER A 159 3.99 -0.55 9.87
CA SER A 159 5.36 -0.08 9.59
C SER A 159 6.45 -1.02 10.12
N PHE A 160 6.09 -2.00 10.95
CA PHE A 160 6.98 -2.94 11.63
C PHE A 160 7.29 -4.21 10.82
N THR A 161 6.91 -4.25 9.55
CA THR A 161 7.21 -5.41 8.68
C THR A 161 8.65 -5.43 8.24
N PRO A 162 9.25 -6.62 8.08
CA PRO A 162 10.49 -6.78 7.33
C PRO A 162 10.39 -6.08 5.97
N LYS A 163 11.48 -5.41 5.60
CA LYS A 163 11.65 -4.69 4.35
C LYS A 163 12.19 -5.65 3.31
N VAL A 164 11.51 -5.74 2.19
CA VAL A 164 11.96 -6.55 1.05
C VAL A 164 12.64 -5.63 0.05
N VAL A 165 13.72 -6.09 -0.54
CA VAL A 165 14.41 -5.44 -1.65
C VAL A 165 14.56 -6.45 -2.77
N CYS A 166 14.19 -6.05 -3.97
CA CYS A 166 14.39 -6.86 -5.17
C CYS A 166 15.39 -6.16 -6.07
N VAL A 167 16.46 -6.85 -6.46
CA VAL A 167 17.52 -6.30 -7.30
C VAL A 167 17.49 -6.98 -8.66
N LYS A 168 17.66 -6.19 -9.71
CA LYS A 168 17.61 -6.64 -11.11
C LYS A 168 18.85 -7.41 -11.54
N ASP A 169 20.02 -6.86 -11.21
CA ASP A 169 21.32 -7.32 -11.69
C ASP A 169 22.10 -8.04 -10.59
N GLU A 170 22.77 -9.14 -10.96
CA GLU A 170 23.54 -9.97 -10.03
C GLU A 170 24.73 -9.24 -9.42
N LYS A 171 25.43 -8.41 -10.20
CA LYS A 171 26.61 -7.67 -9.71
C LYS A 171 26.19 -6.65 -8.67
N LEU A 172 25.07 -5.97 -8.89
CA LEU A 172 24.49 -5.06 -7.89
C LEU A 172 24.02 -5.82 -6.65
N ALA A 173 23.36 -6.97 -6.83
CA ALA A 173 22.89 -7.81 -5.73
C ALA A 173 24.04 -8.38 -4.88
N ALA A 174 25.22 -8.59 -5.47
CA ALA A 174 26.43 -9.02 -4.76
C ALA A 174 26.98 -7.96 -3.81
N LEU A 175 26.65 -6.68 -4.01
CA LEU A 175 26.99 -5.58 -3.10
C LEU A 175 26.05 -5.50 -1.89
N ALA A 176 24.85 -6.08 -2.01
CA ALA A 176 23.88 -6.10 -0.92
C ALA A 176 24.34 -7.05 0.20
N PRO A 177 24.25 -6.64 1.48
CA PRO A 177 24.38 -7.57 2.59
C PRO A 177 23.41 -8.76 2.45
N PRO A 178 23.74 -9.94 2.99
CA PRO A 178 22.79 -11.01 3.15
C PRO A 178 21.53 -10.54 3.89
N SER A 179 20.41 -11.21 3.64
CA SER A 179 19.16 -10.97 4.38
C SER A 179 19.40 -11.08 5.89
N GLY A 180 18.80 -10.16 6.64
CA GLY A 180 18.90 -10.10 8.09
C GLY A 180 17.96 -11.08 8.78
N LEU A 181 18.24 -11.38 10.05
CA LEU A 181 17.34 -12.17 10.89
C LEU A 181 16.06 -11.39 11.11
N CYS A 182 14.92 -12.00 10.76
CA CYS A 182 13.60 -11.41 10.91
C CYS A 182 12.72 -12.36 11.73
N SER A 183 11.71 -11.80 12.40
CA SER A 183 10.71 -12.59 13.10
C SER A 183 10.04 -13.60 12.14
N PRO A 184 10.11 -14.92 12.42
CA PRO A 184 9.43 -15.95 11.63
C PRO A 184 7.92 -15.71 11.52
N LEU A 185 7.31 -15.06 12.53
CA LEU A 185 5.93 -14.62 12.51
C LEU A 185 5.66 -13.66 11.35
N LEU A 186 6.46 -12.59 11.26
CA LEU A 186 6.28 -11.57 10.24
C LEU A 186 6.58 -12.13 8.85
N LEU A 187 7.61 -12.99 8.73
CA LEU A 187 7.95 -13.67 7.48
C LEU A 187 6.83 -14.60 7.00
N ASP A 188 6.27 -15.45 7.85
CA ASP A 188 5.17 -16.35 7.48
C ASP A 188 3.93 -15.54 7.06
N LEU A 189 3.62 -14.46 7.77
CA LEU A 189 2.49 -13.60 7.39
C LEU A 189 2.72 -12.90 6.05
N LEU A 190 3.93 -12.43 5.76
CA LEU A 190 4.27 -11.89 4.44
C LEU A 190 4.14 -12.96 3.35
N VAL A 191 4.63 -14.19 3.59
CA VAL A 191 4.44 -15.32 2.66
C VAL A 191 2.96 -15.53 2.36
N LYS A 192 2.10 -15.53 3.38
CA LYS A 192 0.65 -15.69 3.19
C LYS A 192 0.04 -14.52 2.43
N ALA A 193 0.38 -13.30 2.81
CA ALA A 193 -0.12 -12.08 2.17
C ALA A 193 0.23 -12.03 0.68
N VAL A 194 1.49 -12.34 0.33
CA VAL A 194 1.96 -12.38 -1.06
C VAL A 194 1.33 -13.53 -1.84
N ALA A 195 1.12 -14.69 -1.22
CA ALA A 195 0.43 -15.80 -1.87
C ALA A 195 -1.05 -15.47 -2.19
N VAL A 196 -1.73 -14.77 -1.28
CA VAL A 196 -3.09 -14.28 -1.53
C VAL A 196 -3.09 -13.22 -2.62
N LEU A 197 -2.12 -12.29 -2.60
CA LEU A 197 -1.97 -11.26 -3.62
C LEU A 197 -1.83 -11.87 -5.02
N ARG A 198 -0.91 -12.81 -5.19
CA ARG A 198 -0.67 -13.48 -6.47
C ARG A 198 -1.97 -14.10 -7.01
N LYS A 199 -2.70 -14.81 -6.14
CA LYS A 199 -3.99 -15.42 -6.50
C LYS A 199 -5.08 -14.38 -6.84
N ALA A 200 -5.05 -13.21 -6.21
CA ALA A 200 -5.97 -12.12 -6.53
C ALA A 200 -5.63 -11.49 -7.89
N GLN A 201 -4.34 -11.28 -8.18
CA GLN A 201 -3.88 -10.76 -9.47
C GLN A 201 -4.18 -11.70 -10.64
N GLU A 202 -4.24 -13.01 -10.42
CA GLU A 202 -4.69 -13.98 -11.43
C GLU A 202 -6.19 -13.84 -11.79
N LYS A 203 -6.99 -13.19 -10.93
CA LYS A 203 -8.46 -13.12 -11.05
C LYS A 203 -9.00 -11.74 -11.38
N GLU A 204 -8.33 -10.68 -10.94
CA GLU A 204 -8.80 -9.31 -11.10
C GLU A 204 -8.32 -8.69 -12.41
N PRO A 205 -9.17 -7.92 -13.12
CA PRO A 205 -8.75 -7.19 -14.30
C PRO A 205 -7.71 -6.12 -13.96
N LEU A 206 -6.77 -5.88 -14.88
CA LEU A 206 -5.84 -4.75 -14.78
C LEU A 206 -6.54 -3.38 -14.97
N ALA A 207 -7.76 -3.39 -15.52
CA ALA A 207 -8.57 -2.20 -15.73
C ALA A 207 -9.55 -2.03 -14.56
N TRP A 208 -9.41 -0.91 -13.86
CA TRP A 208 -10.25 -0.53 -12.72
C TRP A 208 -11.22 0.56 -13.17
N GLU A 209 -12.47 0.49 -12.72
CA GLU A 209 -13.45 1.55 -12.94
C GLU A 209 -13.03 2.79 -12.16
N ASP A 210 -13.12 3.95 -12.81
CA ASP A 210 -12.76 5.23 -12.20
C ASP A 210 -13.94 5.77 -11.37
N PRO A 211 -13.83 5.84 -10.04
CA PRO A 211 -14.89 6.36 -9.18
C PRO A 211 -14.96 7.89 -9.17
N PHE A 212 -14.06 8.59 -9.88
CA PHE A 212 -13.96 10.04 -9.93
C PHE A 212 -14.50 10.67 -11.21
N ASP A 213 -15.16 9.88 -12.09
CA ASP A 213 -15.73 10.35 -13.36
C ASP A 213 -14.74 11.16 -14.22
N GLY A 214 -13.47 10.74 -14.25
CA GLY A 214 -12.40 11.37 -15.03
C GLY A 214 -11.85 12.67 -14.45
N ALA A 215 -12.24 13.08 -13.24
CA ALA A 215 -11.78 14.33 -12.61
C ALA A 215 -10.25 14.43 -12.48
N PHE A 216 -9.58 13.29 -12.32
CA PHE A 216 -8.13 13.19 -12.10
C PHE A 216 -7.39 12.41 -13.21
N GLY A 217 -8.04 12.23 -14.37
CA GLY A 217 -7.51 11.37 -15.43
C GLY A 217 -7.72 9.88 -15.15
N LYS A 218 -7.19 9.03 -16.03
CA LYS A 218 -7.43 7.58 -15.98
C LYS A 218 -6.60 6.92 -14.86
N PRO A 219 -7.20 6.06 -14.01
CA PRO A 219 -6.46 5.27 -13.03
C PRO A 219 -5.38 4.39 -13.67
N ARG A 220 -4.29 4.20 -12.94
CA ARG A 220 -3.21 3.24 -13.29
C ARG A 220 -3.39 2.02 -12.40
N GLY A 221 -3.97 0.94 -12.92
CA GLY A 221 -4.49 -0.11 -12.04
C GLY A 221 -5.45 0.52 -11.01
N PRO A 222 -5.33 0.21 -9.71
CA PRO A 222 -6.15 0.82 -8.66
C PRO A 222 -5.66 2.21 -8.20
N TYR A 223 -4.55 2.73 -8.74
CA TYR A 223 -3.95 3.96 -8.23
C TYR A 223 -4.39 5.19 -9.02
N VAL A 224 -4.74 6.25 -8.29
CA VAL A 224 -5.11 7.55 -8.84
C VAL A 224 -4.18 8.62 -8.27
N ASP A 225 -3.49 9.32 -9.16
CA ASP A 225 -2.82 10.58 -8.87
C ASP A 225 -3.84 11.70 -9.06
N THR A 226 -4.16 12.41 -7.98
CA THR A 226 -5.09 13.55 -8.05
C THR A 226 -4.48 14.75 -8.76
N GLY A 227 -3.15 14.84 -8.81
CA GLY A 227 -2.39 16.00 -9.25
C GLY A 227 -2.57 17.24 -8.37
N LEU A 228 -3.47 17.26 -7.39
CA LEU A 228 -3.78 18.45 -6.60
C LEU A 228 -2.56 18.90 -5.78
N ASP A 229 -2.37 20.22 -5.65
CA ASP A 229 -1.41 20.77 -4.69
C ASP A 229 -1.87 20.51 -3.24
N GLU A 230 -1.00 20.75 -2.27
CA GLU A 230 -1.30 20.48 -0.85
C GLU A 230 -2.56 21.19 -0.36
N ALA A 231 -2.78 22.44 -0.78
CA ALA A 231 -3.90 23.25 -0.31
C ALA A 231 -5.23 22.76 -0.92
N ALA A 232 -5.25 22.48 -2.22
CA ALA A 232 -6.40 21.93 -2.91
C ALA A 232 -6.73 20.51 -2.44
N TYR A 233 -5.70 19.67 -2.25
CA TYR A 233 -5.86 18.32 -1.74
C TYR A 233 -6.41 18.30 -0.32
N ALA A 234 -5.94 19.20 0.57
CA ALA A 234 -6.45 19.29 1.93
C ALA A 234 -7.95 19.66 1.96
N ARG A 235 -8.40 20.55 1.08
CA ARG A 235 -9.83 20.90 0.93
C ARG A 235 -10.63 19.72 0.37
N PHE A 236 -10.14 19.11 -0.71
CA PHE A 236 -10.77 17.94 -1.34
C PHE A 236 -10.95 16.81 -0.33
N ARG A 237 -9.88 16.44 0.39
CA ARG A 237 -9.92 15.43 1.44
C ARG A 237 -10.92 15.75 2.54
N SER A 238 -11.01 17.02 2.97
CA SER A 238 -11.98 17.41 4.00
C SER A 238 -13.42 17.20 3.51
N GLU A 239 -13.75 17.60 2.28
CA GLU A 239 -15.10 17.39 1.71
C GLU A 239 -15.42 15.91 1.52
N VAL A 240 -14.44 15.14 1.07
CA VAL A 240 -14.59 13.69 0.85
C VAL A 240 -14.78 12.93 2.17
N LEU A 241 -14.14 13.41 3.26
CA LEU A 241 -14.34 12.85 4.59
C LEU A 241 -15.77 13.10 5.12
N ASP A 242 -16.40 14.23 4.78
CA ASP A 242 -17.79 14.53 5.16
C ASP A 242 -18.79 13.55 4.53
N VAL A 243 -18.44 12.99 3.36
CA VAL A 243 -19.20 11.89 2.72
C VAL A 243 -18.67 10.49 3.07
N ARG A 244 -17.88 10.40 4.16
CA ARG A 244 -17.39 9.15 4.76
C ARG A 244 -16.44 8.36 3.89
N VAL A 245 -15.60 9.04 3.12
CA VAL A 245 -14.51 8.43 2.37
C VAL A 245 -13.18 8.92 2.95
N VAL A 246 -12.26 7.99 3.18
CA VAL A 246 -10.91 8.27 3.70
C VAL A 246 -9.94 8.31 2.53
N LEU A 247 -9.30 9.46 2.33
CA LEU A 247 -8.19 9.62 1.37
C LEU A 247 -6.83 9.61 2.11
N PRO A 248 -5.72 9.44 1.39
CA PRO A 248 -4.38 9.60 1.96
C PRO A 248 -4.16 10.91 2.76
N PRO A 249 -3.27 10.90 3.75
CA PRO A 249 -2.92 12.06 4.56
C PRO A 249 -2.10 13.14 3.80
N VAL A 250 -1.55 12.84 2.64
CA VAL A 250 -0.77 13.79 1.82
C VAL A 250 -0.99 13.51 0.32
N PRO A 251 -0.88 14.53 -0.56
CA PRO A 251 -1.04 14.34 -2.00
C PRO A 251 0.09 13.52 -2.66
N SER A 252 1.24 13.39 -1.99
CA SER A 252 2.36 12.55 -2.44
C SER A 252 2.14 11.06 -2.21
N GLU A 253 0.99 10.65 -1.67
CA GLU A 253 0.57 9.25 -1.56
C GLU A 253 -0.63 9.02 -2.50
N PRO A 254 -0.63 7.93 -3.28
CA PRO A 254 -1.67 7.71 -4.27
C PRO A 254 -2.99 7.35 -3.60
N VAL A 255 -4.08 7.80 -4.20
CA VAL A 255 -5.42 7.34 -3.86
C VAL A 255 -5.60 5.92 -4.43
N ILE A 256 -6.13 5.00 -3.62
CA ILE A 256 -6.21 3.58 -3.96
C ILE A 256 -7.66 3.12 -4.02
N ILE A 257 -8.12 2.78 -5.22
CA ILE A 257 -9.46 2.29 -5.50
C ILE A 257 -9.65 0.91 -4.83
N PRO A 258 -10.65 0.75 -3.94
CA PRO A 258 -11.03 -0.54 -3.37
C PRO A 258 -11.45 -1.57 -4.44
N SER A 259 -11.07 -2.84 -4.30
CA SER A 259 -11.45 -3.87 -5.28
C SER A 259 -12.92 -4.27 -5.25
N ALA A 260 -13.62 -3.93 -4.16
CA ALA A 260 -15.05 -4.12 -4.01
C ALA A 260 -15.72 -2.80 -3.65
N LEU A 261 -16.06 -2.01 -4.68
CA LEU A 261 -16.85 -0.78 -4.57
C LEU A 261 -18.34 -1.08 -4.78
N ASN A 262 -19.20 -0.45 -3.97
CA ASN A 262 -20.62 -0.35 -4.32
C ASN A 262 -20.87 1.03 -4.96
N HIS A 263 -21.62 1.08 -6.07
CA HIS A 263 -21.93 2.34 -6.76
C HIS A 263 -22.49 3.41 -5.81
N GLY A 264 -23.36 3.02 -4.86
CA GLY A 264 -23.93 3.95 -3.89
C GLY A 264 -22.91 4.62 -2.95
N ASP A 265 -21.75 4.02 -2.74
CA ASP A 265 -20.71 4.58 -1.88
C ASP A 265 -19.87 5.67 -2.59
N VAL A 266 -19.94 5.79 -3.93
CA VAL A 266 -19.06 6.68 -4.73
C VAL A 266 -19.79 7.81 -5.48
N VAL A 267 -21.13 7.84 -5.53
CA VAL A 267 -21.87 8.92 -6.24
C VAL A 267 -21.52 10.31 -5.70
N ALA A 268 -21.49 10.45 -4.37
CA ALA A 268 -21.14 11.71 -3.73
C ALA A 268 -19.66 12.07 -3.93
N LEU A 269 -18.78 11.06 -4.01
CA LEU A 269 -17.35 11.21 -4.26
C LEU A 269 -17.10 11.83 -5.64
N ALA A 270 -17.72 11.28 -6.69
CA ALA A 270 -17.59 11.79 -8.05
C ALA A 270 -18.03 13.27 -8.16
N SER A 271 -19.19 13.59 -7.55
CA SER A 271 -19.72 14.96 -7.53
C SER A 271 -18.79 15.97 -6.85
N ILE A 272 -18.10 15.56 -5.77
CA ILE A 272 -17.11 16.40 -5.10
C ILE A 272 -15.85 16.53 -5.97
N ALA A 273 -15.35 15.42 -6.51
CA ALA A 273 -14.13 15.38 -7.31
C ALA A 273 -14.20 16.29 -8.54
N LEU A 274 -15.35 16.37 -9.21
CA LEU A 274 -15.55 17.26 -10.36
C LEU A 274 -15.35 18.74 -10.06
N LYS A 275 -15.50 19.19 -8.80
CA LYS A 275 -15.19 20.59 -8.39
C LYS A 275 -13.69 20.89 -8.39
N TYR A 276 -12.87 19.85 -8.31
CA TYR A 276 -11.41 19.91 -8.25
C TYR A 276 -10.76 19.46 -9.57
N ARG A 277 -11.57 19.25 -10.61
CA ARG A 277 -11.11 18.85 -11.93
C ARG A 277 -10.13 19.89 -12.50
N ARG A 278 -9.05 19.39 -13.09
CA ARG A 278 -8.11 20.18 -13.88
C ARG A 278 -8.61 20.41 -15.30
#